data_AF-A0AAV2BJL8-F1
#
_entry.id   AF-A0AAV2BJL8-F1
#
_cell.length_a   1.000
_cell.length_b   1.000
_cell.length_c   1.000
_cell.angle_alpha   90.00
_cell.angle_beta   90.00
_cell.angle_gamma   90.00
#
_symmetry.space_group_name_H-M   'P 1'
#
loop_
_entity.id
_entity.type
_entity.pdbx_description
1 polymer ?
#
loop_
_entity_poly.entity_id
_entity_poly.type
_entity_poly.pdbx_seq_one_letter_code
_entity_poly.pdbx_strand_id
1 'polypeptide(L)' 'MHSLGFIHEHNRPDRDGFIIVVWDNILEDAKSNFKKQSEEKVTPLGVEYDYDSVMHYGAYEFAIDSD' A
#
# COMPACT_ATOMS: atom_id res chain seq x y z
N MET A 1 10.88 -7.43 -0.23
CA MET A 1 11.27 -7.48 -1.66
C MET A 1 11.60 -6.09 -2.24
N HIS A 2 12.07 -5.12 -1.45
CA HIS A 2 12.36 -3.76 -1.95
C HIS A 2 13.64 -3.66 -2.80
N SER A 3 14.67 -4.43 -2.49
CA SER A 3 15.97 -4.37 -3.19
C SER A 3 15.89 -4.84 -4.64
N LEU A 4 14.84 -5.56 -5.02
CA LEU A 4 14.57 -6.01 -6.39
C LEU A 4 13.69 -5.01 -7.18
N GLY A 5 13.33 -3.87 -6.57
CA GLY A 5 12.52 -2.83 -7.22
C GLY A 5 11.01 -2.97 -7.05
N PHE A 6 10.53 -3.94 -6.26
CA PHE A 6 9.11 -4.03 -5.92
C PHE A 6 8.76 -3.00 -4.85
N ILE A 7 7.60 -2.38 -5.01
CA ILE A 7 6.99 -1.50 -4.00
C ILE A 7 6.04 -2.29 -3.11
N HIS A 8 5.48 -1.68 -2.07
CA HIS A 8 4.39 -2.32 -1.35
C HIS A 8 3.12 -2.40 -2.20
N GLU A 9 2.36 -3.48 -2.04
CA GLU A 9 1.14 -3.73 -2.80
C GLU A 9 0.11 -2.61 -2.60
N HIS A 10 -0.06 -2.13 -1.36
CA HIS A 10 -0.98 -1.03 -1.03
C HIS A 10 -0.52 0.34 -1.54
N ASN A 11 0.70 0.45 -2.08
CA ASN A 11 1.19 1.65 -2.74
C ASN A 11 0.95 1.64 -4.26
N ARG A 12 0.35 0.60 -4.84
CA ARG A 12 0.04 0.56 -6.27
C ARG A 12 -0.86 1.75 -6.70
N PRO A 13 -0.74 2.22 -7.96
CA PRO A 13 -1.58 3.31 -8.46
C PRO A 13 -3.09 2.99 -8.44
N ASP A 14 -3.44 1.72 -8.68
CA ASP A 14 -4.80 1.17 -8.78
C ASP A 14 -5.40 0.71 -7.44
N ARG A 15 -4.66 0.84 -6.32
CA ARG A 15 -5.05 0.29 -5.01
C ARG A 15 -6.41 0.75 -4.50
N ASP A 16 -6.89 1.93 -4.89
CA ASP A 16 -8.20 2.46 -4.46
C ASP A 16 -9.39 1.68 -5.07
N GLY A 17 -9.15 0.79 -6.05
CA GLY A 17 -10.14 -0.17 -6.52
C GLY A 17 -10.26 -1.44 -5.66
N PHE A 18 -9.33 -1.63 -4.70
CA PHE A 18 -9.17 -2.88 -3.95
C PHE A 18 -9.22 -2.67 -2.43
N ILE A 19 -8.70 -1.55 -1.95
CA ILE A 19 -8.65 -1.20 -0.52
C ILE A 19 -9.03 0.26 -0.29
N ILE A 20 -9.45 0.56 0.93
CA ILE A 20 -9.66 1.92 1.43
C ILE A 20 -8.58 2.21 2.46
N VAL A 21 -7.88 3.33 2.30
CA VAL A 21 -6.94 3.83 3.32
C VAL A 21 -7.69 4.80 4.23
N VAL A 22 -7.85 4.42 5.50
CA VAL A 22 -8.50 5.25 6.53
C VAL A 22 -7.48 6.27 7.06
N TRP A 23 -7.27 7.35 6.31
CA TRP A 23 -6.22 8.35 6.58
C TRP A 23 -6.27 8.97 7.99
N ASP A 24 -7.46 9.11 8.56
CA ASP A 24 -7.65 9.66 9.90
C ASP A 24 -7.22 8.68 11.01
N ASN A 25 -7.07 7.40 10.68
CA ASN A 25 -6.62 6.36 11.61
C ASN A 25 -5.15 5.95 11.37
N ILE A 26 -4.35 6.79 10.71
CA ILE A 26 -2.91 6.52 10.47
C ILE A 26 -2.08 7.49 11.31
N LEU A 27 -1.07 6.96 12.01
CA LEU A 27 -0.07 7.79 12.71
C LEU A 27 0.49 8.86 11.75
N GLU A 28 0.51 10.12 12.18
CA GLU A 28 0.84 11.26 11.31
C GLU A 28 2.18 11.07 10.56
N ASP A 29 3.22 10.61 11.28
CA ASP A 29 4.55 10.36 10.73
C ASP A 29 4.60 9.18 9.74
N ALA A 30 3.60 8.29 9.78
CA ALA A 30 3.50 7.12 8.91
C ALA A 30 2.65 7.37 7.66
N LYS A 31 1.92 8.49 7.54
CA LYS A 31 1.05 8.78 6.38
C LYS A 31 1.79 8.71 5.04
N SER A 32 3.07 9.05 5.02
CA SER A 32 3.89 8.95 3.81
C SER A 32 4.04 7.52 3.29
N ASN A 33 4.00 6.51 4.17
CA ASN A 33 4.09 5.08 3.83
C ASN A 33 2.87 4.56 3.05
N PHE A 34 1.75 5.28 3.09
CA PHE A 34 0.50 4.90 2.42
C PHE A 34 0.25 5.68 1.13
N LYS A 35 1.17 6.55 0.72
CA LYS A 35 1.03 7.30 -0.54
C LYS A 35 1.17 6.37 -1.74
N LYS A 36 0.27 6.50 -2.72
CA LYS A 36 0.37 5.74 -3.97
C LYS A 36 1.64 6.15 -4.73
N GLN A 37 2.26 5.20 -5.41
CA GLN A 37 3.27 5.47 -6.41
C GLN A 37 2.61 5.93 -7.71
N SER A 38 3.36 6.66 -8.54
CA SER A 38 2.86 7.09 -9.85
C SER A 38 2.88 5.94 -10.85
N GLU A 39 1.94 5.96 -11.80
CA GLU A 39 1.87 5.00 -12.92
C GLU A 39 3.13 5.03 -13.80
N GLU A 40 3.84 6.16 -13.84
CA GLU A 40 5.11 6.29 -14.55
C GLU A 40 6.25 5.49 -13.91
N LYS A 41 6.17 5.20 -12.61
CA LYS A 41 7.22 4.52 -11.83
C LYS A 41 6.92 3.06 -11.58
N VAL A 42 5.64 2.69 -11.59
CA VAL A 42 5.18 1.35 -11.22
C VAL A 42 4.12 0.89 -12.19
N THR A 43 4.35 -0.30 -12.74
CA THR A 43 3.39 -1.02 -13.57
C THR A 43 3.04 -2.34 -12.89
N PRO A 44 1.75 -2.76 -12.91
CA PRO A 44 1.34 -4.07 -12.40
C PRO A 44 1.94 -5.25 -13.18
N LEU A 45 2.58 -5.02 -14.33
CA LEU A 45 3.13 -6.07 -15.22
C LEU A 45 2.09 -7.14 -15.60
N GLY A 46 0.80 -6.79 -15.62
CA GLY A 46 -0.29 -7.72 -15.91
C GLY A 46 -0.69 -8.62 -14.74
N VAL A 47 -0.16 -8.37 -13.54
CA VAL A 47 -0.52 -9.10 -12.31
C VAL A 47 -1.67 -8.39 -11.60
N GLU A 48 -2.66 -9.18 -11.18
CA GLU A 48 -3.79 -8.71 -10.38
C GLU A 48 -3.34 -8.21 -9.00
N TYR A 49 -4.22 -7.52 -8.29
CA TYR A 49 -3.92 -7.06 -6.92
C TYR A 49 -3.94 -8.25 -5.96
N ASP A 50 -2.87 -8.41 -5.18
CA ASP A 50 -2.70 -9.56 -4.28
C ASP A 50 -2.76 -9.15 -2.80
N TYR A 51 -3.88 -9.44 -2.15
CA TYR A 51 -4.07 -9.18 -0.71
C TYR A 51 -3.13 -9.99 0.19
N ASP A 52 -2.67 -11.16 -0.26
CA ASP A 52 -1.76 -12.05 0.49
C ASP A 52 -0.29 -11.82 0.13
N SER A 53 -0.01 -10.80 -0.70
CA SER A 53 1.34 -10.42 -1.07
C SER A 53 2.18 -10.15 0.18
N VAL A 54 3.37 -10.74 0.23
CA VAL A 54 4.37 -10.45 1.29
C VAL A 54 4.76 -8.97 1.37
N MET A 55 4.40 -8.19 0.35
CA MET A 55 4.63 -6.75 0.27
C MET A 55 3.40 -5.92 0.68
N HIS A 56 2.24 -6.54 0.95
CA HIS A 56 1.04 -5.85 1.42
C HIS A 56 1.10 -5.65 2.93
N TYR A 57 0.85 -4.42 3.41
CA TYR A 57 0.72 -4.19 4.85
C TYR A 57 -0.55 -4.84 5.42
N GLY A 58 -0.49 -5.24 6.69
CA GLY A 58 -1.67 -5.69 7.42
C GLY A 58 -2.69 -4.56 7.59
N ALA A 59 -3.94 -4.92 7.91
CA ALA A 59 -5.06 -3.98 8.03
C ALA A 59 -4.84 -2.88 9.09
N TYR A 60 -3.99 -3.13 10.08
CA TYR A 60 -3.76 -2.24 11.23
C TYR A 60 -2.33 -1.74 11.35
N GLU A 61 -1.51 -1.93 10.31
CA GLU A 61 -0.15 -1.43 10.32
C GLU A 61 -0.15 0.10 10.46
N PHE A 62 0.57 0.64 11.46
CA PHE A 62 0.58 2.07 11.79
C PHE A 62 -0.78 2.71 12.12
N ALA A 63 -1.77 1.91 12.54
CA ALA A 63 -3.05 2.43 12.97
C ALA A 63 -2.95 3.19 14.30
N ILE A 64 -3.75 4.25 14.47
CA ILE A 64 -3.89 4.94 15.77
C ILE A 64 -4.73 4.08 16.73
N ASP A 65 -5.76 3.44 16.19
CA ASP A 65 -6.62 2.47 16.89
C ASP A 65 -6.83 1.23 16.01
N SER A 66 -6.74 0.04 16.61
CA SER A 66 -6.86 -1.25 15.92
C SER A 66 -8.12 -2.03 16.29
N ASP A 67 -8.99 -1.48 17.14
CA ASP A 67 -10.16 -2.15 17.70
C ASP A 67 -11.50 -1.72 17.06
#